data_AF-A0A7V9B3Z3-F1
#
_entry.id   AF-A0A7V9B3Z3-F1
#
_cell.length_a   1.000
_cell.length_b   1.000
_cell.length_c   1.000
_cell.angle_alpha   90.00
_cell.angle_beta   90.00
_cell.angle_gamma   90.00
#
_symmetry.space_group_name_H-M   'P 1'
#
loop_
_entity.id
_entity.type
_entity.pdbx_description
1 polymer ?
#
loop_
_entity_poly.entity_id
_entity_poly.type
_entity_poly.pdbx_seq_one_letter_code
_entity_poly.pdbx_strand_id
1 'polypeptide(L)'
;MRKIFPVEELARDDRFVRVHMAERIADGRNATNTRGGGPGRLTPERSDAPDAARQLMHGIFVGEIQALEGAGRTCWDFPVGKVTDDTPDAVPFELKLDMARQCWDEARHCEISIKLSDWMGTEIGEFSESPFLYEAACNPDPVLRLTGVNRALEGLAIDVFNTMREFGDKAGDPMLEFCEDWMLADEVTHVKMGSDWLRRLTANDKPRQERALEFQRVVDKLFSLGGFRGEEDDSPVRLARRFRELAGFDTDEMDTLAEIAKEARLEVQAMQESAAAQRLEAAS
;
A
#
# COMPACT_ATOMS: atom_id res chain seq x y z
N MET A 1 22.58 19.20 2.31
CA MET A 1 21.15 19.14 1.96
C MET A 1 20.49 18.10 2.84
N ARG A 2 19.29 18.34 3.35
CA ARG A 2 18.59 17.42 4.26
C ARG A 2 18.22 16.12 3.52
N LYS A 3 18.58 14.94 4.06
CA LYS A 3 18.28 13.62 3.45
C LYS A 3 16.95 13.01 3.92
N ILE A 4 16.44 13.43 5.08
CA ILE A 4 15.20 12.90 5.65
C ILE A 4 14.28 14.07 5.98
N PHE A 5 13.07 14.05 5.40
CA PHE A 5 11.99 14.93 5.79
C PHE A 5 11.05 14.16 6.73
N PRO A 6 10.77 14.70 7.93
CA PRO A 6 9.81 14.10 8.83
C PRO A 6 8.40 14.29 8.26
N VAL A 7 7.48 13.41 8.62
CA VAL A 7 6.13 13.39 8.04
C VAL A 7 5.42 14.73 8.24
N GLU A 8 5.65 15.40 9.37
CA GLU A 8 5.10 16.71 9.73
C GLU A 8 5.49 17.83 8.76
N GLU A 9 6.57 17.65 8.00
CA GLU A 9 7.07 18.63 7.04
C GLU A 9 6.72 18.29 5.58
N LEU A 10 5.97 17.20 5.32
CA LEU A 10 5.44 16.91 3.99
C LEU A 10 4.55 18.06 3.52
N ALA A 11 4.73 18.46 2.27
CA ALA A 11 3.97 19.53 1.62
C ALA A 11 2.53 19.08 1.34
N ARG A 12 1.71 19.10 2.37
CA ARG A 12 0.25 18.97 2.29
C ARG A 12 -0.35 20.32 2.64
N ASP A 13 -1.37 20.73 1.89
CA ASP A 13 -2.13 21.93 2.24
C ASP A 13 -3.17 21.63 3.33
N ASP A 14 -3.96 22.64 3.69
CA ASP A 14 -4.93 22.61 4.78
C ASP A 14 -6.10 21.64 4.57
N ARG A 15 -6.24 21.05 3.38
CA ARG A 15 -7.27 20.04 3.09
C ARG A 15 -6.92 18.68 3.69
N PHE A 16 -5.64 18.36 3.86
CA PHE A 16 -5.24 17.03 4.32
C PHE A 16 -5.27 16.92 5.84
N VAL A 17 -6.01 15.94 6.34
CA VAL A 17 -6.08 15.62 7.77
C VAL A 17 -5.37 14.30 8.02
N ARG A 18 -4.25 14.34 8.75
CA ARG A 18 -3.49 13.14 9.13
C ARG A 18 -4.03 12.53 10.41
N VAL A 19 -4.12 11.21 10.43
CA VAL A 19 -4.38 10.41 11.63
C VAL A 19 -3.33 9.33 11.77
N HIS A 20 -2.89 9.09 13.00
CA HIS A 20 -1.98 7.98 13.25
C HIS A 20 -2.70 6.65 13.06
N MET A 21 -2.02 5.70 12.41
CA MET A 21 -2.58 4.36 12.15
C MET A 21 -3.07 3.67 13.43
N ALA A 22 -2.34 3.83 14.54
CA ALA A 22 -2.74 3.29 15.83
C ALA A 22 -4.08 3.85 16.33
N GLU A 23 -4.32 5.15 16.12
CA GLU A 23 -5.59 5.80 16.48
C GLU A 23 -6.73 5.31 15.57
N ARG A 24 -6.46 5.14 14.27
CA ARG A 24 -7.43 4.58 13.32
C ARG A 24 -7.82 3.15 13.66
N ILE A 25 -6.86 2.29 14.01
CA ILE A 25 -7.10 0.90 14.43
C ILE A 25 -7.84 0.85 15.77
N ALA A 26 -7.50 1.74 16.71
CA ALA A 26 -8.14 1.81 18.02
C ALA A 26 -9.53 2.48 18.00
N ASP A 27 -9.92 3.12 16.89
CA ASP A 27 -11.23 3.76 16.77
C ASP A 27 -12.35 2.73 16.77
N GLY A 28 -13.04 2.63 17.92
CA GLY A 28 -14.17 1.73 18.11
C GLY A 28 -15.32 1.96 17.12
N ARG A 29 -15.38 3.11 16.43
CA ARG A 29 -16.37 3.35 15.36
C ARG A 29 -16.15 2.43 14.16
N ASN A 30 -14.88 2.13 13.85
CA ASN A 30 -14.52 1.17 12.79
C ASN A 30 -14.95 -0.26 13.14
N ALA A 31 -15.09 -0.60 14.43
CA ALA A 31 -15.63 -1.87 14.90
C ALA A 31 -17.17 -1.93 14.90
N THR A 32 -17.86 -0.78 14.82
CA THR A 32 -19.32 -0.67 14.99
C THR A 32 -20.13 -0.60 13.68
N ASN A 33 -19.58 -1.00 12.54
CA ASN A 33 -20.40 -1.19 11.32
C ASN A 33 -21.24 -2.49 11.42
N THR A 34 -22.07 -2.57 12.46
CA THR A 34 -22.91 -3.73 12.84
C THR A 34 -24.36 -3.59 12.35
N ARG A 35 -24.68 -2.54 11.58
CA ARG A 35 -26.00 -2.35 10.95
C ARG A 35 -26.04 -2.63 9.43
N GLY A 36 -24.90 -2.97 8.83
CA GLY A 36 -24.75 -3.54 7.50
C GLY A 36 -23.46 -4.35 7.52
N GLY A 37 -23.53 -5.65 7.19
CA GLY A 37 -22.57 -6.65 7.65
C GLY A 37 -21.10 -6.36 7.38
N GLY A 38 -20.33 -6.04 8.43
CA GLY A 38 -18.87 -6.11 8.48
C GLY A 38 -18.12 -5.30 7.41
N PRO A 39 -16.78 -5.26 7.46
CA PRO A 39 -15.96 -4.67 6.41
C PRO A 39 -15.83 -5.64 5.23
N GLY A 40 -16.90 -6.35 4.84
CA GLY A 40 -16.83 -7.37 3.80
C GLY A 40 -16.30 -6.82 2.48
N ARG A 41 -16.21 -7.67 1.45
CA ARG A 41 -15.87 -7.22 0.09
C ARG A 41 -16.71 -6.02 -0.34
N LEU A 42 -16.10 -5.06 -1.01
CA LEU A 42 -16.80 -3.91 -1.59
C LEU A 42 -17.67 -4.40 -2.76
N THR A 43 -18.99 -4.24 -2.66
CA THR A 43 -19.93 -4.56 -3.74
C THR A 43 -20.98 -3.46 -3.88
N PRO A 44 -21.52 -3.22 -5.09
CA PRO A 44 -22.48 -2.13 -5.32
C PRO A 44 -23.79 -2.26 -4.52
N GLU A 45 -24.16 -3.47 -4.10
CA GLU A 45 -25.41 -3.73 -3.36
C GLU A 45 -25.34 -3.31 -1.90
N ARG A 46 -24.16 -3.04 -1.35
CA ARG A 46 -24.01 -2.59 0.03
C ARG A 46 -24.58 -1.19 0.20
N SER A 47 -25.29 -0.98 1.31
CA SER A 47 -25.87 0.33 1.63
C SER A 47 -24.81 1.43 1.83
N ASP A 48 -23.61 1.06 2.27
CA ASP A 48 -22.47 1.95 2.48
C ASP A 48 -21.50 2.01 1.28
N ALA A 49 -21.80 1.32 0.17
CA ALA A 49 -20.89 1.22 -0.98
C ALA A 49 -20.41 2.58 -1.52
N PRO A 50 -21.27 3.62 -1.68
CA PRO A 50 -20.81 4.89 -2.23
C PRO A 50 -19.73 5.56 -1.36
N ASP A 51 -19.89 5.56 -0.05
CA ASP A 51 -18.94 6.20 0.87
C ASP A 51 -17.68 5.35 1.03
N ALA A 52 -17.84 4.02 1.11
CA ALA A 52 -16.71 3.08 1.19
C ALA A 52 -15.82 3.13 -0.07
N ALA A 53 -16.43 3.21 -1.26
CA ALA A 53 -15.70 3.34 -2.51
C ALA A 53 -14.95 4.67 -2.60
N ARG A 54 -15.57 5.81 -2.23
CA ARG A 54 -14.91 7.12 -2.20
C ARG A 54 -13.76 7.15 -1.18
N GLN A 55 -13.95 6.53 -0.02
CA GLN A 55 -12.89 6.41 0.99
C GLN A 55 -11.71 5.58 0.49
N LEU A 56 -11.97 4.45 -0.19
CA LEU A 56 -10.90 3.61 -0.74
C LEU A 56 -10.15 4.33 -1.86
N MET A 57 -10.86 5.03 -2.75
CA MET A 57 -10.27 5.84 -3.82
C MET A 57 -9.43 7.01 -3.31
N HIS A 58 -9.88 7.68 -2.25
CA HIS A 58 -9.06 8.69 -1.57
C HIS A 58 -7.79 8.07 -0.98
N GLY A 59 -7.90 6.87 -0.40
CA GLY A 59 -6.76 6.10 0.07
C GLY A 59 -5.76 5.76 -1.04
N ILE A 60 -6.23 5.38 -2.23
CA ILE A 60 -5.40 5.17 -3.42
C ILE A 60 -4.70 6.46 -3.79
N PHE A 61 -5.43 7.57 -3.99
CA PHE A 61 -4.85 8.88 -4.31
C PHE A 61 -3.73 9.31 -3.37
N VAL A 62 -3.95 9.18 -2.06
CA VAL A 62 -2.95 9.48 -1.03
C VAL A 62 -1.77 8.53 -1.09
N GLY A 63 -2.01 7.27 -1.47
CA GLY A 63 -0.97 6.28 -1.75
C GLY A 63 -0.09 6.71 -2.92
N GLU A 64 -0.68 7.15 -4.03
CA GLU A 64 0.03 7.64 -5.21
C GLU A 64 0.95 8.82 -4.89
N ILE A 65 0.49 9.78 -4.07
CA ILE A 65 1.34 10.90 -3.63
C ILE A 65 2.56 10.37 -2.87
N GLN A 66 2.37 9.40 -1.98
CA GLN A 66 3.45 8.86 -1.16
C GLN A 66 4.41 7.96 -1.96
N ALA A 67 3.89 7.19 -2.93
CA ALA A 67 4.69 6.43 -3.87
C ALA A 67 5.55 7.36 -4.74
N LEU A 68 4.97 8.45 -5.24
CA LEU A 68 5.68 9.51 -5.96
C LEU A 68 6.83 10.10 -5.13
N GLU A 69 6.54 10.46 -3.88
CA GLU A 69 7.52 10.98 -2.94
C GLU A 69 8.63 9.95 -2.64
N GLY A 70 8.26 8.68 -2.50
CA GLY A 70 9.19 7.57 -2.25
C GLY A 70 10.11 7.28 -3.42
N ALA A 71 9.57 7.19 -4.64
CA ALA A 71 10.34 7.01 -5.86
C ALA A 71 11.27 8.21 -6.12
N GLY A 72 10.77 9.44 -5.93
CA GLY A 72 11.54 10.67 -6.12
C GLY A 72 12.70 10.77 -5.15
N ARG A 73 12.48 10.39 -3.89
CA ARG A 73 13.55 10.29 -2.90
C ARG A 73 14.54 9.18 -3.20
N THR A 74 14.10 8.04 -3.70
CA THR A 74 15.02 6.96 -4.12
C THR A 74 15.89 7.40 -5.28
N CYS A 75 15.36 8.21 -6.21
CA CYS A 75 16.16 8.87 -7.24
C CYS A 75 17.21 9.84 -6.66
N TRP A 76 16.88 10.51 -5.57
CA TRP A 76 17.71 11.59 -5.01
C TRP A 76 18.76 11.12 -3.99
N ASP A 77 18.35 10.31 -3.00
CA ASP A 77 19.08 10.07 -1.75
C ASP A 77 20.40 9.32 -1.92
N PHE A 78 20.47 8.44 -2.93
CA PHE A 78 21.55 7.48 -3.13
C PHE A 78 22.55 7.95 -4.20
N PRO A 79 23.86 7.88 -3.99
CA PRO A 79 24.82 8.24 -5.03
C PRO A 79 24.79 7.24 -6.20
N VAL A 80 25.09 7.70 -7.41
CA VAL A 80 25.26 6.81 -8.57
C VAL A 80 26.67 6.23 -8.54
N GLY A 81 26.80 4.91 -8.60
CA GLY A 81 28.11 4.27 -8.70
C GLY A 81 28.15 2.84 -8.19
N LYS A 82 29.36 2.39 -7.84
CA LYS A 82 29.60 1.11 -7.17
C LYS A 82 29.61 1.32 -5.67
N VAL A 83 29.19 0.30 -4.93
CA VAL A 83 29.34 0.26 -3.47
C VAL A 83 30.83 0.29 -3.13
N THR A 84 31.22 1.24 -2.28
CA THR A 84 32.57 1.38 -1.72
C THR A 84 32.46 1.74 -0.24
N ASP A 85 33.57 1.75 0.50
CA ASP A 85 33.57 2.17 1.90
C ASP A 85 33.09 3.63 2.08
N ASP A 86 33.35 4.49 1.10
CA ASP A 86 32.93 5.91 1.10
C ASP A 86 31.48 6.10 0.64
N THR A 87 30.96 5.17 -0.17
CA THR A 87 29.59 5.21 -0.71
C THR A 87 28.90 3.85 -0.57
N PRO A 88 28.59 3.42 0.66
CA PRO A 88 28.01 2.09 0.92
C PRO A 88 26.57 1.95 0.39
N ASP A 89 25.90 3.08 0.15
CA ASP A 89 24.53 3.21 -0.36
C ASP A 89 24.47 3.51 -1.87
N ALA A 90 25.59 3.42 -2.59
CA ALA A 90 25.61 3.68 -4.02
C ALA A 90 24.76 2.69 -4.80
N VAL A 91 24.04 3.20 -5.81
CA VAL A 91 23.17 2.43 -6.69
C VAL A 91 23.58 2.60 -8.17
N PRO A 92 23.30 1.62 -9.04
CA PRO A 92 23.48 1.78 -10.48
C PRO A 92 22.62 2.92 -11.06
N PHE A 93 23.08 3.53 -12.16
CA PHE A 93 22.34 4.61 -12.81
C PHE A 93 20.97 4.15 -13.33
N GLU A 94 20.90 2.92 -13.83
CA GLU A 94 19.70 2.31 -14.37
C GLU A 94 18.60 2.20 -13.30
N LEU A 95 18.97 1.99 -12.03
CA LEU A 95 18.02 1.97 -10.92
C LEU A 95 17.37 3.34 -10.76
N LYS A 96 18.14 4.41 -10.86
CA LYS A 96 17.60 5.77 -10.79
C LYS A 96 16.71 6.10 -11.98
N LEU A 97 17.05 5.60 -13.17
CA LEU A 97 16.21 5.79 -14.36
C LEU A 97 14.86 5.09 -14.19
N ASP A 98 14.87 3.89 -13.65
CA ASP A 98 13.68 3.11 -13.31
C ASP A 98 12.81 3.82 -12.24
N MET A 99 13.43 4.34 -11.18
CA MET A 99 12.71 5.14 -10.17
C MET A 99 12.17 6.46 -10.73
N ALA A 100 12.87 7.10 -11.67
CA ALA A 100 12.39 8.31 -12.33
C ALA A 100 11.20 8.04 -13.25
N ARG A 101 11.16 6.86 -13.86
CA ARG A 101 10.01 6.38 -14.61
C ARG A 101 8.81 6.17 -13.69
N GLN A 102 9.01 5.46 -12.56
CA GLN A 102 7.96 5.30 -11.57
C GLN A 102 7.43 6.66 -11.09
N CYS A 103 8.29 7.64 -10.80
CA CYS A 103 7.83 9.00 -10.46
C CYS A 103 6.90 9.62 -11.51
N TRP A 104 7.17 9.38 -12.79
CA TRP A 104 6.31 9.89 -13.85
C TRP A 104 4.95 9.18 -13.85
N ASP A 105 4.96 7.86 -13.63
CA ASP A 105 3.76 7.04 -13.56
C ASP A 105 2.90 7.43 -12.34
N GLU A 106 3.49 7.58 -11.15
CA GLU A 106 2.74 8.00 -9.95
C GLU A 106 2.22 9.44 -10.03
N ALA A 107 2.94 10.34 -10.70
CA ALA A 107 2.43 11.69 -10.94
C ALA A 107 1.18 11.67 -11.83
N ARG A 108 1.18 10.80 -12.84
CA ARG A 108 0.01 10.56 -13.69
C ARG A 108 -1.11 9.85 -12.91
N HIS A 109 -0.80 8.91 -12.04
CA HIS A 109 -1.79 8.27 -11.16
C HIS A 109 -2.46 9.30 -10.25
N CYS A 110 -1.69 10.22 -9.64
CA CYS A 110 -2.24 11.34 -8.89
C CYS A 110 -3.24 12.16 -9.72
N GLU A 111 -2.90 12.50 -10.97
CA GLU A 111 -3.81 13.24 -11.86
C GLU A 111 -5.09 12.45 -12.18
N ILE A 112 -4.97 11.14 -12.43
CA ILE A 112 -6.11 10.25 -12.67
C ILE A 112 -6.99 10.17 -11.42
N SER A 113 -6.43 9.95 -10.24
CA SER A 113 -7.19 9.85 -9.00
C SER A 113 -7.89 11.15 -8.63
N ILE A 114 -7.32 12.31 -8.97
CA ILE A 114 -8.02 13.61 -8.84
C ILE A 114 -9.27 13.64 -9.75
N LYS A 115 -9.14 13.17 -11.00
CA LYS A 115 -10.29 13.11 -11.92
C LYS A 115 -11.34 12.08 -11.51
N LEU A 116 -10.91 10.94 -10.97
CA LEU A 116 -11.83 9.95 -10.39
C LEU A 116 -12.51 10.50 -9.13
N SER A 117 -11.81 11.30 -8.33
CA SER A 117 -12.41 11.98 -7.18
C SER A 117 -13.57 12.88 -7.61
N ASP A 118 -13.34 13.74 -8.61
CA ASP A 118 -14.39 14.57 -9.21
C ASP A 118 -15.54 13.72 -9.77
N TRP A 119 -15.23 12.64 -10.50
CA TRP A 119 -16.20 11.71 -11.11
C TRP A 119 -17.11 11.04 -10.08
N MET A 120 -16.52 10.62 -8.95
CA MET A 120 -17.23 9.94 -7.87
C MET A 120 -17.91 10.92 -6.90
N GLY A 121 -17.74 12.23 -7.10
CA GLY A 121 -18.32 13.27 -6.25
C GLY A 121 -17.66 13.35 -4.87
N THR A 122 -16.35 13.14 -4.79
CA THR A 122 -15.55 13.38 -3.58
C THR A 122 -14.56 14.52 -3.79
N GLU A 123 -14.09 15.11 -2.69
CA GLU A 123 -13.11 16.19 -2.72
C GLU A 123 -11.77 15.77 -2.11
N ILE A 124 -10.68 16.40 -2.55
CA ILE A 124 -9.35 16.21 -1.95
C ILE A 124 -9.42 16.59 -0.46
N GLY A 125 -9.10 15.63 0.40
CA GLY A 125 -9.11 15.82 1.85
C GLY A 125 -10.44 15.51 2.53
N GLU A 126 -11.47 15.05 1.79
CA GLU A 126 -12.75 14.62 2.39
C GLU A 126 -12.55 13.47 3.39
N PHE A 127 -11.58 12.60 3.12
CA PHE A 127 -11.16 11.55 4.03
C PHE A 127 -9.77 11.84 4.60
N SER A 128 -9.51 11.25 5.76
CA SER A 128 -8.23 11.39 6.44
C SER A 128 -7.13 10.53 5.83
N GLU A 129 -5.89 11.01 5.84
CA GLU A 129 -4.70 10.28 5.37
C GLU A 129 -3.85 9.70 6.51
N SER A 130 -2.97 8.76 6.14
CA SER A 130 -1.87 8.25 6.98
C SER A 130 -0.55 8.32 6.19
N PRO A 131 0.55 8.82 6.78
CA PRO A 131 1.84 8.99 6.10
C PRO A 131 2.70 7.70 6.06
N PHE A 132 2.09 6.56 6.35
CA PHE A 132 2.80 5.32 6.64
C PHE A 132 3.58 4.75 5.43
N LEU A 133 3.08 4.94 4.21
CA LEU A 133 3.80 4.59 2.96
C LEU A 133 5.10 5.40 2.83
N TYR A 134 5.02 6.71 3.06
CA TYR A 134 6.16 7.60 3.02
C TYR A 134 7.22 7.23 4.07
N GLU A 135 6.80 6.84 5.27
CA GLU A 135 7.70 6.37 6.34
C GLU A 135 8.47 5.11 5.93
N ALA A 136 7.80 4.14 5.29
CA ALA A 136 8.47 2.96 4.74
C ALA A 136 9.49 3.35 3.66
N ALA A 137 9.16 4.35 2.84
CA ALA A 137 10.08 4.92 1.86
C ALA A 137 11.27 5.68 2.50
N CYS A 138 11.31 5.92 3.81
CA CYS A 138 12.40 6.61 4.51
C CYS A 138 13.60 5.72 4.90
N ASN A 139 13.55 4.41 4.62
CA ASN A 139 14.64 3.51 4.99
C ASN A 139 15.99 3.95 4.35
N PRO A 140 17.08 4.10 5.12
CA PRO A 140 18.36 4.58 4.59
C PRO A 140 19.11 3.56 3.74
N ASP A 141 18.74 2.28 3.77
CA ASP A 141 19.31 1.27 2.87
C ASP A 141 18.48 1.18 1.58
N PRO A 142 19.08 1.34 0.39
CA PRO A 142 18.35 1.32 -0.87
C PRO A 142 17.65 -0.01 -1.14
N VAL A 143 18.23 -1.14 -0.73
CA VAL A 143 17.63 -2.46 -0.93
C VAL A 143 16.43 -2.64 -0.01
N LEU A 144 16.54 -2.29 1.27
CA LEU A 144 15.41 -2.39 2.20
C LEU A 144 14.28 -1.43 1.79
N ARG A 145 14.62 -0.23 1.28
CA ARG A 145 13.64 0.70 0.75
C ARG A 145 12.90 0.11 -0.46
N LEU A 146 13.61 -0.45 -1.43
CA LEU A 146 13.00 -1.09 -2.61
C LEU A 146 12.12 -2.29 -2.23
N THR A 147 12.52 -3.10 -1.24
CA THR A 147 11.67 -4.22 -0.83
C THR A 147 10.45 -3.77 -0.03
N GLY A 148 10.60 -2.78 0.85
CA GLY A 148 9.48 -2.22 1.59
C GLY A 148 8.49 -1.47 0.70
N VAL A 149 8.97 -0.66 -0.25
CA VAL A 149 8.11 0.11 -1.16
C VAL A 149 7.71 -0.75 -2.35
N ASN A 150 8.60 -0.92 -3.33
CA ASN A 150 8.25 -1.56 -4.60
C ASN A 150 7.66 -2.97 -4.46
N ARG A 151 8.12 -3.81 -3.52
CA ARG A 151 7.56 -5.17 -3.41
C ARG A 151 6.37 -5.27 -2.46
N ALA A 152 6.48 -4.78 -1.24
CA ALA A 152 5.40 -4.91 -0.27
C ALA A 152 4.26 -3.93 -0.56
N LEU A 153 4.59 -2.65 -0.71
CA LEU A 153 3.60 -1.57 -0.84
C LEU A 153 2.91 -1.52 -2.19
N GLU A 154 3.67 -1.51 -3.28
CA GLU A 154 3.05 -1.56 -4.63
C GLU A 154 2.37 -2.92 -4.84
N GLY A 155 2.84 -3.97 -4.17
CA GLY A 155 2.14 -5.25 -4.11
C GLY A 155 0.75 -5.13 -3.49
N LEU A 156 0.60 -4.37 -2.40
CA LEU A 156 -0.73 -4.04 -1.85
C LEU A 156 -1.52 -3.17 -2.83
N ALA A 157 -0.89 -2.20 -3.49
CA ALA A 157 -1.54 -1.34 -4.47
C ALA A 157 -2.20 -2.20 -5.57
N ILE A 158 -1.49 -3.19 -6.12
CA ILE A 158 -2.05 -4.17 -7.08
C ILE A 158 -3.37 -4.78 -6.58
N ASP A 159 -3.44 -5.19 -5.32
CA ASP A 159 -4.65 -5.83 -4.76
C ASP A 159 -5.80 -4.82 -4.64
N VAL A 160 -5.49 -3.58 -4.26
CA VAL A 160 -6.46 -2.48 -4.08
C VAL A 160 -6.99 -1.99 -5.43
N PHE A 161 -6.12 -1.71 -6.40
CA PHE A 161 -6.50 -1.35 -7.77
C PHE A 161 -7.37 -2.44 -8.41
N ASN A 162 -6.98 -3.72 -8.26
CA ASN A 162 -7.79 -4.82 -8.75
C ASN A 162 -9.19 -4.85 -8.10
N THR A 163 -9.26 -4.56 -6.80
CA THR A 163 -10.53 -4.49 -6.06
C THR A 163 -11.43 -3.37 -6.59
N MET A 164 -10.87 -2.17 -6.82
CA MET A 164 -11.63 -1.03 -7.34
C MET A 164 -12.02 -1.22 -8.82
N ARG A 165 -11.17 -1.82 -9.64
CA ARG A 165 -11.52 -2.23 -11.01
C ARG A 165 -12.72 -3.17 -11.04
N GLU A 166 -12.69 -4.24 -10.23
CA GLU A 166 -13.79 -5.19 -10.13
C GLU A 166 -15.08 -4.56 -9.58
N PHE A 167 -14.94 -3.56 -8.71
CA PHE A 167 -16.09 -2.78 -8.24
C PHE A 167 -16.68 -1.93 -9.37
N GLY A 168 -15.85 -1.24 -10.16
CA GLY A 168 -16.27 -0.47 -11.33
C GLY A 168 -17.06 -1.30 -12.35
N ASP A 169 -16.54 -2.47 -12.72
CA ASP A 169 -17.21 -3.43 -13.62
C ASP A 169 -18.61 -3.82 -13.09
N LYS A 170 -18.68 -4.25 -11.82
CA LYS A 170 -19.96 -4.65 -11.20
C LYS A 170 -20.94 -3.49 -11.04
N ALA A 171 -20.43 -2.29 -10.79
CA ALA A 171 -21.26 -1.08 -10.67
C ALA A 171 -21.76 -0.58 -12.03
N GLY A 172 -21.23 -1.11 -13.14
CA GLY A 172 -21.48 -0.57 -14.48
C GLY A 172 -20.87 0.82 -14.67
N ASP A 173 -19.75 1.10 -13.99
CA ASP A 173 -18.98 2.34 -14.12
C ASP A 173 -17.73 2.09 -14.99
N PRO A 174 -17.82 2.34 -16.31
CA PRO A 174 -16.72 2.07 -17.23
C PRO A 174 -15.54 3.03 -17.05
N MET A 175 -15.74 4.19 -16.41
CA MET A 175 -14.65 5.15 -16.19
C MET A 175 -13.78 4.69 -15.03
N LEU A 176 -14.40 4.28 -13.93
CA LEU A 176 -13.69 3.74 -12.78
C LEU A 176 -12.94 2.46 -13.16
N GLU A 177 -13.61 1.52 -13.84
CA GLU A 177 -12.97 0.29 -14.30
C GLU A 177 -11.74 0.56 -15.17
N PHE A 178 -11.88 1.42 -16.18
CA PHE A 178 -10.79 1.73 -17.12
C PHE A 178 -9.60 2.39 -16.42
N CYS A 179 -9.84 3.40 -15.58
CA CYS A 179 -8.77 4.12 -14.92
C CYS A 179 -8.01 3.23 -13.93
N GLU A 180 -8.71 2.39 -13.16
CA GLU A 180 -8.09 1.47 -12.21
C GLU A 180 -7.33 0.35 -12.93
N ASP A 181 -7.84 -0.19 -14.05
CA ASP A 181 -7.11 -1.17 -14.86
C ASP A 181 -5.83 -0.57 -15.47
N TRP A 182 -5.89 0.69 -15.88
CA TRP A 182 -4.73 1.37 -16.45
C TRP A 182 -3.62 1.61 -15.42
N MET A 183 -3.96 2.11 -14.23
CA MET A 183 -2.99 2.29 -13.14
C MET A 183 -2.45 0.93 -12.65
N LEU A 184 -3.31 -0.10 -12.54
CA LEU A 184 -2.91 -1.46 -12.19
C LEU A 184 -1.81 -2.03 -13.11
N ALA A 185 -1.86 -1.72 -14.42
CA ALA A 185 -0.85 -2.18 -15.37
C ALA A 185 0.54 -1.58 -15.08
N ASP A 186 0.59 -0.33 -14.62
CA ASP A 186 1.82 0.34 -14.22
C ASP A 186 2.33 -0.25 -12.88
N GLU A 187 1.45 -0.52 -11.92
CA GLU A 187 1.84 -1.12 -10.64
C GLU A 187 2.48 -2.50 -10.76
N VAL A 188 1.98 -3.34 -11.67
CA VAL A 188 2.62 -4.62 -12.00
C VAL A 188 4.08 -4.40 -12.43
N THR A 189 4.34 -3.33 -13.16
CA THR A 189 5.69 -2.95 -13.61
C THR A 189 6.54 -2.43 -12.45
N HIS A 190 5.99 -1.60 -11.57
CA HIS A 190 6.67 -1.07 -10.38
C HIS A 190 7.14 -2.18 -9.43
N VAL A 191 6.26 -3.16 -9.19
CA VAL A 191 6.59 -4.33 -8.37
C VAL A 191 7.63 -5.23 -9.03
N LYS A 192 7.50 -5.45 -10.35
CA LYS A 192 8.47 -6.23 -11.12
C LYS A 192 9.86 -5.61 -11.06
N MET A 193 9.92 -4.29 -11.21
CA MET A 193 11.15 -3.52 -11.10
C MET A 193 11.80 -3.70 -9.72
N GLY A 194 11.04 -3.58 -8.63
CA GLY A 194 11.55 -3.85 -7.28
C GLY A 194 12.11 -5.26 -7.11
N SER A 195 11.42 -6.25 -7.67
CA SER A 195 11.83 -7.67 -7.66
C SER A 195 13.13 -7.91 -8.42
N ASP A 196 13.26 -7.30 -9.60
CA ASP A 196 14.48 -7.37 -10.42
C ASP A 196 15.66 -6.67 -9.73
N TRP A 197 15.45 -5.50 -9.12
CA TRP A 197 16.50 -4.77 -8.41
C TRP A 197 16.95 -5.45 -7.12
N LEU A 198 16.03 -6.01 -6.33
CA LEU A 198 16.40 -6.82 -5.16
C LEU A 198 17.39 -7.92 -5.57
N ARG A 199 17.04 -8.73 -6.58
CA ARG A 199 17.91 -9.81 -7.07
C ARG A 199 19.27 -9.30 -7.55
N ARG A 200 19.30 -8.21 -8.31
CA ARG A 200 20.53 -7.64 -8.87
C ARG A 200 21.45 -7.07 -7.80
N LEU A 201 20.91 -6.27 -6.87
CA LEU A 201 21.70 -5.60 -5.84
C LEU A 201 22.22 -6.58 -4.78
N THR A 202 21.53 -7.70 -4.56
CA THR A 202 21.92 -8.70 -3.57
C THR A 202 22.50 -9.98 -4.18
N ALA A 203 22.84 -9.99 -5.48
CA ALA A 203 23.30 -11.20 -6.18
C ALA A 203 24.51 -11.88 -5.50
N ASN A 204 25.36 -11.08 -4.85
CA ASN A 204 26.55 -11.55 -4.13
C ASN A 204 26.49 -11.23 -2.61
N ASP A 205 25.32 -10.87 -2.07
CA ASP A 205 25.14 -10.48 -0.66
C ASP A 205 23.87 -11.12 -0.09
N LYS A 206 23.97 -12.41 0.20
CA LYS A 206 22.87 -13.20 0.74
C LYS A 206 22.37 -12.66 2.10
N PRO A 207 23.24 -12.26 3.05
CA PRO A 207 22.77 -11.66 4.31
C PRO A 207 21.96 -10.37 4.11
N ARG A 208 22.32 -9.50 3.16
CA ARG A 208 21.52 -8.30 2.85
C ARG A 208 20.19 -8.66 2.20
N GLN A 209 20.17 -9.67 1.34
CA GLN A 209 18.92 -10.19 0.78
C GLN A 209 17.96 -10.67 1.87
N GLU A 210 18.45 -11.47 2.82
CA GLU A 210 17.64 -11.99 3.94
C GLU A 210 17.08 -10.86 4.80
N ARG A 211 17.89 -9.84 5.13
CA ARG A 211 17.40 -8.66 5.85
C ARG A 211 16.34 -7.90 5.08
N ALA A 212 16.48 -7.77 3.77
CA ALA A 212 15.53 -7.06 2.92
C ALA A 212 14.20 -7.80 2.79
N LEU A 213 14.23 -9.14 2.70
CA LEU A 213 13.04 -9.99 2.68
C LEU A 213 12.35 -10.02 4.06
N GLU A 214 13.11 -10.03 5.15
CA GLU A 214 12.55 -9.93 6.49
C GLU A 214 11.87 -8.57 6.71
N PHE A 215 12.51 -7.49 6.26
CA PHE A 215 11.90 -6.17 6.27
C PHE A 215 10.61 -6.14 5.43
N GLN A 216 10.61 -6.77 4.25
CA GLN A 216 9.41 -6.93 3.43
C GLN A 216 8.28 -7.60 4.22
N ARG A 217 8.54 -8.71 4.91
CA ARG A 217 7.53 -9.41 5.74
C ARG A 217 6.95 -8.53 6.85
N VAL A 218 7.80 -7.75 7.52
CA VAL A 218 7.36 -6.79 8.55
C VAL A 218 6.42 -5.76 7.95
N VAL A 219 6.79 -5.19 6.80
CA VAL A 219 5.95 -4.24 6.06
C VAL A 219 4.65 -4.92 5.63
N ASP A 220 4.69 -6.08 5.00
CA ASP A 220 3.50 -6.85 4.58
C ASP A 220 2.55 -7.17 5.75
N LYS A 221 3.08 -7.51 6.93
CA LYS A 221 2.27 -7.71 8.14
C LYS A 221 1.58 -6.40 8.57
N LEU A 222 2.30 -5.28 8.58
CA LEU A 222 1.72 -3.96 8.93
C LEU A 222 0.63 -3.54 7.92
N PHE A 223 0.82 -3.85 6.64
CA PHE A 223 -0.09 -3.54 5.54
C PHE A 223 -1.23 -4.56 5.34
N SER A 224 -1.24 -5.65 6.10
CA SER A 224 -2.43 -6.51 6.22
C SER A 224 -3.61 -5.80 6.90
N LEU A 225 -3.34 -4.67 7.59
CA LEU A 225 -4.30 -3.83 8.31
C LEU A 225 -5.25 -4.64 9.20
N GLY A 226 -4.74 -5.69 9.85
CA GLY A 226 -5.55 -6.53 10.73
C GLY A 226 -6.48 -7.50 10.02
N GLY A 227 -6.11 -7.96 8.83
CA GLY A 227 -6.92 -8.87 8.01
C GLY A 227 -7.82 -8.18 6.98
N PHE A 228 -7.55 -6.91 6.66
CA PHE A 228 -8.24 -6.19 5.59
C PHE A 228 -7.93 -6.78 4.21
N ARG A 229 -6.69 -7.25 4.03
CA ARG A 229 -6.23 -8.00 2.87
C ARG A 229 -6.27 -9.49 3.20
N GLY A 230 -6.74 -10.34 2.29
CA GLY A 230 -6.81 -11.80 2.47
C GLY A 230 -7.18 -12.57 1.21
N GLU A 231 -7.44 -13.87 1.35
CA GLU A 231 -7.91 -14.74 0.25
C GLU A 231 -9.36 -15.19 0.40
N GLU A 232 -9.89 -15.06 1.61
CA GLU A 232 -11.25 -15.39 1.98
C GLU A 232 -12.24 -14.56 1.17
N ASP A 233 -13.40 -15.14 0.85
CA ASP A 233 -14.42 -14.50 0.00
C ASP A 233 -14.96 -13.19 0.59
N ASP A 234 -14.93 -13.07 1.91
CA ASP A 234 -15.37 -11.90 2.66
C ASP A 234 -14.25 -10.88 2.92
N SER A 235 -13.02 -11.13 2.45
CA SER A 235 -11.91 -10.17 2.57
C SER A 235 -12.25 -8.87 1.84
N PRO A 236 -12.13 -7.70 2.48
CA PRO A 236 -12.39 -6.42 1.81
C PRO A 236 -11.50 -6.21 0.58
N VAL A 237 -10.22 -6.57 0.68
CA VAL A 237 -9.26 -6.58 -0.43
C VAL A 237 -8.74 -8.00 -0.62
N ARG A 238 -8.83 -8.51 -1.86
CA ARG A 238 -8.37 -9.86 -2.19
C ARG A 238 -6.96 -9.82 -2.76
N LEU A 239 -6.13 -10.79 -2.36
CA LEU A 239 -4.82 -11.00 -2.99
C LEU A 239 -4.99 -11.30 -4.48
N ALA A 240 -4.49 -10.39 -5.32
CA ALA A 240 -4.62 -10.47 -6.76
C ALA A 240 -3.50 -11.33 -7.36
N ARG A 241 -3.51 -12.64 -7.05
CA ARG A 241 -2.44 -13.60 -7.38
C ARG A 241 -1.91 -13.50 -8.80
N ARG A 242 -2.80 -13.39 -9.79
CA ARG A 242 -2.40 -13.29 -11.21
C ARG A 242 -1.52 -12.07 -11.49
N PHE A 243 -1.86 -10.91 -10.93
CA PHE A 243 -1.09 -9.68 -11.14
C PHE A 243 0.24 -9.71 -10.36
N ARG A 244 0.24 -10.30 -9.16
CA ARG A 244 1.47 -10.54 -8.39
C ARG A 244 2.43 -11.52 -9.08
N GLU A 245 1.91 -12.58 -9.69
CA GLU A 245 2.70 -13.51 -10.51
C GLU A 245 3.35 -12.77 -11.71
N LEU A 246 2.58 -11.95 -12.44
CA LEU A 246 3.11 -11.10 -13.51
C LEU A 246 4.18 -10.13 -13.01
N ALA A 247 4.03 -9.67 -11.77
CA ALA A 247 4.97 -8.80 -11.09
C ALA A 247 6.21 -9.53 -10.53
N GLY A 248 6.29 -10.85 -10.70
CA GLY A 248 7.46 -11.66 -10.35
C GLY A 248 7.48 -12.21 -8.94
N PHE A 249 6.32 -12.33 -8.28
CA PHE A 249 6.13 -13.19 -7.12
C PHE A 249 5.99 -14.65 -7.54
N ASP A 250 6.58 -15.56 -6.77
CA ASP A 250 6.31 -16.99 -6.90
C ASP A 250 5.12 -17.45 -6.02
N THR A 251 4.70 -18.70 -6.22
CA THR A 251 3.57 -19.28 -5.48
C THR A 251 3.84 -19.34 -3.98
N ASP A 252 5.06 -19.69 -3.57
CA ASP A 252 5.42 -19.86 -2.15
C ASP A 252 5.43 -18.50 -1.43
N GLU A 253 5.89 -17.45 -2.11
CA GLU A 253 5.82 -16.07 -1.63
C GLU A 253 4.36 -15.62 -1.46
N MET A 254 3.49 -15.91 -2.43
CA MET A 254 2.07 -15.57 -2.33
C MET A 254 1.35 -16.35 -1.23
N ASP A 255 1.66 -17.63 -1.05
CA ASP A 255 1.10 -18.45 0.03
C ASP A 255 1.56 -17.94 1.40
N THR A 256 2.81 -17.49 1.50
CA THR A 256 3.33 -16.84 2.72
C THR A 256 2.56 -15.54 3.02
N LEU A 257 2.29 -14.72 2.00
CA LEU A 257 1.51 -13.48 2.18
C LEU A 257 0.07 -13.76 2.62
N ALA A 258 -0.56 -14.80 2.06
CA ALA A 258 -1.89 -15.24 2.43
C ALA A 258 -1.94 -15.70 3.90
N GLU A 259 -0.96 -16.48 4.35
CA GLU A 259 -0.91 -16.89 5.76
C GLU A 259 -0.62 -15.71 6.71
N ILE A 260 0.27 -14.76 6.35
CA ILE A 260 0.49 -13.54 7.15
C ILE A 260 -0.82 -12.74 7.30
N ALA A 261 -1.56 -12.58 6.20
CA ALA A 261 -2.85 -11.88 6.20
C ALA A 261 -3.87 -12.56 7.13
N LYS A 262 -3.97 -13.88 7.06
CA LYS A 262 -4.85 -14.70 7.88
C LYS A 262 -4.46 -14.68 9.36
N GLU A 263 -3.17 -14.76 9.69
CA GLU A 263 -2.67 -14.60 11.05
C GLU A 263 -3.04 -13.22 11.63
N ALA A 264 -2.83 -12.14 10.87
CA ALA A 264 -3.21 -10.80 11.29
C ALA A 264 -4.72 -10.64 11.52
N ARG A 265 -5.54 -11.30 10.69
CA ARG A 265 -7.00 -11.34 10.87
C ARG A 265 -7.40 -12.02 12.19
N LEU A 266 -6.78 -13.16 12.51
CA LEU A 266 -7.03 -13.90 13.75
C LEU A 266 -6.58 -13.11 14.99
N GLU A 267 -5.43 -12.44 14.92
CA GLU A 267 -4.93 -11.56 15.99
C GLU A 267 -5.96 -10.45 16.31
N VAL A 268 -6.50 -9.77 15.29
CA VAL A 268 -7.50 -8.71 15.49
C VAL A 268 -8.82 -9.24 16.01
N GLN A 269 -9.30 -10.39 15.51
CA GLN A 269 -10.51 -11.02 16.03
C GLN A 269 -10.38 -11.36 17.51
N ALA A 270 -9.26 -11.96 17.92
CA ALA A 270 -8.99 -12.28 19.32
C ALA A 270 -8.94 -11.01 20.20
N MET A 271 -8.33 -9.92 19.70
CA MET A 271 -8.31 -8.63 20.41
C MET A 271 -9.73 -8.05 20.58
N GLN A 272 -10.57 -8.12 19.55
CA GLN A 272 -11.94 -7.63 19.59
C GLN A 272 -12.81 -8.44 20.56
N GLU A 273 -12.67 -9.77 20.55
CA GLU A 273 -13.36 -10.67 21.49
C GLU A 273 -12.96 -10.38 22.94
N SER A 274 -11.65 -10.21 23.20
CA SER A 274 -11.14 -9.85 24.52
C SER A 274 -11.67 -8.50 25.00
N ALA A 275 -11.66 -7.48 24.14
CA ALA A 275 -12.21 -6.15 24.45
C ALA A 275 -13.72 -6.18 24.70
N ALA A 276 -14.46 -7.01 23.96
CA ALA A 276 -15.90 -7.21 24.17
C ALA A 276 -16.18 -7.88 25.52
N ALA A 277 -15.43 -8.91 25.88
CA ALA A 277 -15.54 -9.59 27.18
C ALA A 277 -15.26 -8.63 28.35
N GLN A 278 -14.21 -7.81 28.25
CA GLN A 278 -13.87 -6.81 29.26
C GLN A 278 -14.97 -5.74 29.42
N ARG A 279 -15.60 -5.29 28.32
CA ARG A 279 -16.72 -4.35 28.38
C ARG A 279 -17.96 -4.94 29.05
N LEU A 280 -18.23 -6.23 28.82
CA LEU A 280 -19.32 -6.96 29.47
C LEU A 280 -19.09 -7.09 30.98
N GLU A 281 -17.87 -7.42 31.40
CA GLU A 281 -17.48 -7.52 32.81
C GLU A 281 -17.52 -6.16 33.54
N ALA A 282 -17.14 -5.07 32.86
CA ALA A 282 -17.22 -3.73 33.43
C ALA A 282 -18.67 -3.19 33.53
N ALA A 283 -19.62 -3.80 32.83
CA ALA A 283 -21.03 -3.42 32.83
C ALA A 283 -21.90 -4.26 33.78
N SER A 284 -21.35 -5.30 34.39
CA SER A 284 -21.99 -6.17 35.40
C SER A 284 -21.61 -5.79 36.82
#